data_AF-A0A3M5D2X8-F1
#
_entry.id   AF-A0A3M5D2X8-F1
#
_cell.length_a   1.000
_cell.length_b   1.000
_cell.length_c   1.000
_cell.angle_alpha   90.00
_cell.angle_beta   90.00
_cell.angle_gamma   90.00
#
_symmetry.space_group_name_H-M   'P 1'
#
loop_
_entity.id
_entity.type
_entity.pdbx_description
1 polymer ?
#
loop_
_entity_poly.entity_id
_entity_poly.type
_entity_poly.pdbx_seq_one_letter_code
_entity_poly.pdbx_strand_id
1 'polypeptide(L)'
;MLVGLSVVVPYIGAVVVSVPVAMIAFFQWGWSDQFIYLMVAHAIIQALDGNVLVPLLFSEAVNLHPVAIICAVLLFGGLWGFWGVFFAIPLATLVKAVLDAWPKDLPETPAATR
;
A
#
# COMPACT_ATOMS: atom_id res chain seq x y z
N MET A 1 -8.86 14.17 0.43
CA MET A 1 -7.59 14.49 -0.25
C MET A 1 -6.37 13.74 0.32
N LEU A 2 -6.39 13.30 1.59
CA LEU A 2 -5.30 12.53 2.20
C LEU A 2 -5.29 11.02 1.88
N VAL A 3 -6.41 10.47 1.39
CA VAL A 3 -6.54 9.02 1.14
C VAL A 3 -5.62 8.54 0.00
N GLY A 4 -5.35 9.39 -1.01
CA GLY A 4 -4.46 9.04 -2.13
C GLY A 4 -2.96 9.17 -1.82
N LEU A 5 -2.57 10.11 -0.95
CA LEU A 5 -1.17 10.26 -0.50
C LEU A 5 -0.76 9.13 0.46
N SER A 6 -1.73 8.59 1.20
CA SER A 6 -1.53 7.58 2.25
C SER A 6 -1.35 6.15 1.74
N VAL A 7 -1.53 5.89 0.44
CA VAL A 7 -1.48 4.54 -0.15
C VAL A 7 -0.16 4.27 -0.88
N VAL A 8 0.65 5.29 -1.22
CA VAL A 8 1.68 5.12 -2.25
C VAL A 8 2.94 4.43 -1.75
N VAL A 9 3.32 4.55 -0.47
CA VAL A 9 4.44 3.75 0.07
C VAL A 9 4.27 3.55 1.58
N PRO A 10 3.82 2.36 2.05
CA PRO A 10 3.76 2.05 3.48
C PRO A 10 5.09 2.35 4.21
N TYR A 11 6.21 2.17 3.52
CA TYR A 11 7.55 2.46 4.05
C TYR A 11 7.82 3.94 4.33
N ILE A 12 7.26 4.88 3.55
CA ILE A 12 7.47 6.31 3.81
C ILE A 12 6.77 6.69 5.12
N GLY A 13 5.55 6.17 5.36
CA GLY A 13 4.82 6.41 6.61
C GLY A 13 5.54 5.85 7.83
N ALA A 14 6.03 4.61 7.75
CA ALA A 14 6.81 3.99 8.83
C ALA A 14 8.06 4.82 9.19
N VAL A 15 8.83 5.27 8.20
CA VAL A 15 10.03 6.10 8.44
C VAL A 15 9.66 7.46 9.04
N VAL A 16 8.61 8.09 8.53
CA VAL A 16 8.15 9.40 9.04
C VAL A 16 7.62 9.31 10.47
N VAL A 17 7.04 8.18 10.88
CA VAL A 17 6.52 7.96 12.25
C VAL A 17 7.62 7.52 13.21
N SER A 18 8.61 6.74 12.78
CA SER A 18 9.71 6.33 13.67
C SER A 18 10.54 7.52 14.18
N VAL A 19 10.70 8.58 13.40
CA VAL A 19 11.46 9.78 13.81
C VAL A 19 10.86 10.49 15.03
N PRO A 20 9.58 10.91 15.04
CA PRO A 20 8.96 11.51 16.22
C PRO A 20 8.83 10.53 17.38
N VAL A 21 8.59 9.23 17.13
CA VAL A 21 8.57 8.20 18.19
C VAL A 21 9.92 8.11 18.89
N ALA A 22 11.02 8.06 18.14
CA ALA A 22 12.37 8.05 18.68
C ALA A 22 12.69 9.36 19.42
N MET A 23 12.28 10.52 18.89
CA MET A 23 12.44 11.81 19.57
C MET A 23 11.71 11.85 20.90
N ILE A 24 10.42 11.48 20.95
CA ILE A 24 9.63 11.50 22.19
C ILE A 24 10.23 10.54 23.22
N ALA A 25 10.60 9.33 22.79
CA ALA A 25 11.24 8.35 23.67
C ALA A 25 12.57 8.88 24.22
N PHE A 26 13.37 9.55 23.40
CA PHE A 26 14.63 10.16 23.80
C PHE A 26 14.43 11.32 24.77
N PHE A 27 13.47 12.21 24.53
CA PHE A 27 13.18 13.32 25.44
C PHE A 27 12.59 12.84 26.78
N GLN A 28 11.84 11.73 26.77
CA GLN A 28 11.20 11.21 27.97
C GLN A 28 12.12 10.37 28.85
N TRP A 29 12.96 9.53 28.24
CA TRP A 29 13.78 8.56 28.96
C TRP A 29 15.30 8.72 28.74
N GLY A 30 15.73 9.57 27.81
CA GLY A 30 17.14 9.79 27.49
C GLY A 30 17.84 8.51 27.00
N TRP A 31 19.15 8.41 27.28
CA TRP A 31 19.94 7.20 27.06
C TRP A 31 19.74 6.19 28.20
N SER A 32 18.50 5.79 28.47
CA SER A 32 18.20 4.73 29.44
C SER A 32 17.90 3.39 28.78
N ASP A 33 17.91 2.32 29.58
CA ASP A 33 17.51 0.99 29.13
C ASP A 33 16.09 0.98 28.53
N GLN A 34 15.19 1.83 29.04
CA GLN A 34 13.80 1.93 28.56
C GLN A 34 13.72 2.46 27.13
N PHE A 35 14.61 3.39 26.75
CA PHE A 35 14.72 3.86 25.37
C PHE A 35 15.16 2.73 24.43
N ILE A 36 16.16 1.94 24.84
CA ILE A 36 16.65 0.82 24.04
C ILE A 36 15.56 -0.23 23.86
N TYR A 37 14.85 -0.62 24.94
CA TYR A 37 13.73 -1.55 24.85
C TYR A 37 12.63 -1.07 23.91
N LEU A 38 12.26 0.21 23.99
CA LEU A 38 11.25 0.80 23.12
C LEU A 38 11.69 0.77 21.66
N MET A 39 12.93 1.18 21.36
CA MET A 39 13.45 1.20 20.00
C MET A 39 13.54 -0.19 19.39
N VAL A 40 13.96 -1.20 20.16
CA VAL A 40 14.03 -2.59 19.71
C VAL A 40 12.62 -3.15 19.46
N ALA A 41 11.68 -2.93 20.38
CA ALA A 41 10.30 -3.37 20.21
C ALA A 41 9.65 -2.69 18.99
N HIS A 42 9.87 -1.38 18.82
CA HIS A 42 9.38 -0.62 17.67
C HIS A 42 9.96 -1.14 16.36
N ALA A 43 11.27 -1.44 16.31
CA ALA A 43 11.91 -2.02 15.13
C ALA A 43 11.32 -3.39 14.75
N ILE A 44 11.04 -4.26 15.73
CA ILE A 44 10.38 -5.55 15.50
C ILE A 44 8.98 -5.35 14.94
N ILE A 45 8.21 -4.42 15.51
CA ILE A 45 6.86 -4.08 15.04
C ILE A 45 6.93 -3.59 13.60
N GLN A 46 7.83 -2.64 13.27
CA GLN A 46 7.99 -2.14 11.90
C GLN A 46 8.37 -3.26 10.93
N ALA A 47 9.25 -4.17 11.34
CA ALA A 47 9.68 -5.28 10.50
C ALA A 47 8.53 -6.26 10.22
N LEU A 48 7.71 -6.57 11.22
CA LEU A 48 6.49 -7.37 11.03
C LEU A 48 5.47 -6.65 10.17
N ASP A 49 5.27 -5.35 10.41
CA ASP A 49 4.29 -4.56 9.70
C ASP A 49 4.63 -4.48 8.20
N GLY A 50 5.86 -4.10 7.86
CA GLY A 50 6.32 -3.95 6.48
C GLY A 50 6.53 -5.27 5.72
N ASN A 51 6.99 -6.33 6.39
CA ASN A 51 7.33 -7.61 5.72
C ASN A 51 6.21 -8.65 5.77
N VAL A 52 5.25 -8.54 6.71
CA VAL A 52 4.21 -9.57 6.91
C VAL A 52 2.81 -8.96 6.83
N LEU A 53 2.47 -7.97 7.67
CA LEU A 53 1.10 -7.43 7.69
C LEU A 53 0.71 -6.79 6.35
N VAL A 54 1.59 -5.95 5.79
CA VAL A 54 1.33 -5.32 4.49
C VAL A 54 1.12 -6.38 3.40
N PRO A 55 2.05 -7.30 3.10
CA PRO A 55 1.79 -8.29 2.06
C PRO A 55 0.60 -9.20 2.39
N LEU A 56 0.34 -9.55 3.65
CA LEU A 56 -0.84 -10.34 4.02
C LEU A 56 -2.16 -9.60 3.70
N LEU A 57 -2.29 -8.33 4.11
CA LEU A 57 -3.47 -7.49 3.86
C LEU A 57 -3.65 -7.19 2.37
N PHE A 58 -2.55 -7.00 1.63
CA PHE A 58 -2.58 -6.66 0.21
C PHE A 58 -2.62 -7.90 -0.70
N SER A 59 -2.26 -9.10 -0.19
CA SER A 59 -2.29 -10.37 -0.94
C SER A 59 -3.70 -10.77 -1.37
N GLU A 60 -4.73 -10.37 -0.62
CA GLU A 60 -6.12 -10.67 -0.96
C GLU A 60 -6.71 -9.62 -1.93
N ALA A 61 -6.29 -8.36 -1.80
CA ALA A 61 -6.91 -7.25 -2.52
C ALA A 61 -6.32 -6.98 -3.92
N VAL A 62 -5.06 -7.36 -4.20
CA VAL A 62 -4.36 -6.83 -5.38
C VAL A 62 -3.56 -7.88 -6.14
N ASN A 63 -4.27 -8.83 -6.78
CA ASN A 63 -3.73 -9.69 -7.85
C ASN A 63 -3.38 -8.86 -9.12
N LEU A 64 -2.53 -7.83 -9.02
CA LEU A 64 -2.06 -7.05 -10.16
C LEU A 64 -0.88 -7.77 -10.80
N HIS A 65 -1.05 -8.22 -12.04
CA HIS A 65 0.05 -8.79 -12.80
C HIS A 65 1.12 -7.72 -13.06
N PRO A 66 2.44 -8.02 -12.98
CA PRO A 66 3.51 -7.02 -13.20
C PRO A 66 3.38 -6.26 -14.52
N VAL A 67 2.79 -6.90 -15.53
CA VAL A 67 2.48 -6.29 -16.82
C VAL A 67 1.53 -5.09 -16.68
N ALA A 68 0.52 -5.15 -15.81
CA ALA A 68 -0.41 -4.03 -15.59
C ALA A 68 0.31 -2.81 -14.99
N ILE A 69 1.31 -3.03 -14.14
CA ILE A 69 2.15 -1.97 -13.57
C ILE A 69 2.98 -1.32 -14.67
N ILE A 70 3.64 -2.13 -15.51
CA ILE A 70 4.44 -1.63 -16.63
C ILE A 70 3.56 -0.85 -17.62
N CYS A 71 2.39 -1.37 -17.97
CA CYS A 71 1.42 -0.67 -18.82
C CYS A 71 0.99 0.67 -18.22
N ALA A 72 0.67 0.71 -16.92
CA ALA A 72 0.31 1.95 -16.23
C ALA A 72 1.47 2.96 -16.22
N VAL A 73 2.71 2.52 -15.95
CA VAL A 73 3.90 3.38 -15.98
C VAL A 73 4.12 3.97 -17.37
N LEU A 74 3.99 3.18 -18.43
CA LEU A 74 4.16 3.66 -19.80
C LEU A 74 3.04 4.63 -20.20
N LEU A 75 1.80 4.31 -19.83
CA LEU A 75 0.62 5.08 -20.24
C LEU A 75 0.51 6.38 -19.47
N PHE A 76 0.59 6.35 -18.14
CA PHE A 76 0.55 7.56 -17.31
C PHE A 76 1.87 8.34 -17.37
N GLY A 77 3.01 7.65 -17.39
CA GLY A 77 4.32 8.27 -17.57
C GLY A 77 4.46 8.98 -18.92
N GLY A 78 3.83 8.47 -19.98
CA GLY A 78 3.75 9.16 -21.26
C GLY A 78 2.86 10.41 -21.25
N LEU A 79 1.79 10.42 -20.43
CA LEU A 79 0.81 11.53 -20.35
C LEU A 79 1.34 12.74 -19.58
N TRP A 80 2.01 12.53 -18.44
CA TRP A 80 2.47 13.62 -17.55
C TRP A 80 3.95 13.52 -17.15
N GLY A 81 4.73 12.64 -17.77
CA GLY A 81 6.14 12.44 -17.44
C GLY A 81 6.32 11.87 -16.04
N PHE A 82 7.19 12.52 -15.25
CA PHE A 82 7.55 12.10 -13.90
C PHE A 82 6.35 11.85 -12.98
N TRP A 83 5.36 12.76 -12.99
CA TRP A 83 4.18 12.64 -12.15
C TRP A 83 3.31 11.43 -12.51
N GLY A 84 3.23 11.10 -13.80
CA GLY A 84 2.49 9.92 -14.26
C GLY A 84 3.15 8.60 -13.84
N VAL A 85 4.48 8.56 -13.82
CA VAL A 85 5.23 7.41 -13.29
C VAL A 85 5.04 7.29 -11.77
N PHE A 86 5.09 8.41 -11.04
CA PHE A 86 4.90 8.44 -9.58
C PHE A 86 3.53 7.87 -9.15
N PHE A 87 2.47 8.16 -9.91
CA PHE A 87 1.11 7.69 -9.59
C PHE A 87 0.70 6.38 -10.28
N ALA A 88 1.61 5.71 -11.00
CA ALA A 88 1.26 4.55 -11.84
C ALA A 88 0.62 3.39 -11.06
N ILE A 89 1.14 3.07 -9.87
CA ILE A 89 0.63 1.94 -9.05
C ILE A 89 -0.79 2.22 -8.54
N PRO A 90 -1.08 3.36 -7.86
CA PRO A 90 -2.45 3.70 -7.44
C PRO A 90 -3.44 3.73 -8.61
N LEU A 91 -3.06 4.31 -9.75
CA LEU A 91 -3.94 4.38 -10.92
C LEU A 91 -4.19 2.99 -11.53
N ALA A 92 -3.18 2.12 -11.59
CA ALA A 92 -3.35 0.73 -12.03
C ALA A 92 -4.35 -0.02 -11.13
N THR A 93 -4.24 0.14 -9.81
CA THR A 93 -5.17 -0.47 -8.85
C THR A 93 -6.58 0.09 -8.99
N LEU A 94 -6.73 1.40 -9.21
CA LEU A 94 -8.03 2.04 -9.44
C LEU A 94 -8.70 1.49 -10.70
N VAL A 95 -7.99 1.44 -11.83
CA VAL A 95 -8.52 0.91 -13.10
C VAL A 95 -8.95 -0.54 -12.92
N LYS A 96 -8.13 -1.36 -12.26
CA LYS A 96 -8.49 -2.75 -11.97
C LYS A 96 -9.75 -2.85 -11.11
N ALA A 97 -9.83 -2.08 -10.03
CA ALA A 97 -10.99 -2.09 -9.14
C ALA A 97 -12.29 -1.70 -9.86
N VAL A 98 -12.22 -0.73 -10.78
CA VAL A 98 -13.37 -0.33 -11.62
C VAL A 98 -13.77 -1.45 -12.56
N LEU A 99 -12.82 -2.14 -13.20
CA LEU A 99 -13.10 -3.28 -14.08
C LEU A 99 -13.69 -4.47 -13.32
N ASP A 100 -13.20 -4.75 -12.11
CA ASP A 100 -13.69 -5.84 -11.26
C ASP A 100 -15.08 -5.53 -10.69
N ALA A 101 -15.36 -4.26 -10.37
CA ALA A 101 -16.66 -3.80 -9.89
C ALA A 101 -17.69 -3.59 -11.01
N TRP A 102 -17.29 -3.69 -12.29
CA TRP A 102 -18.21 -3.49 -13.41
C TRP A 102 -19.26 -4.62 -13.43
N PRO A 103 -20.57 -4.30 -13.46
CA PRO A 103 -21.62 -5.31 -13.52
C PRO A 103 -21.39 -6.21 -14.74
N LYS A 104 -21.08 -7.48 -14.49
CA LYS A 104 -21.17 -8.51 -15.52
C LYS A 104 -22.61 -9.00 -15.44
N ASP A 105 -23.43 -8.48 -16.34
CA ASP A 105 -24.73 -9.09 -16.65
C ASP A 105 -24.44 -10.46 -17.24
N LEU A 106 -24.14 -11.44 -16.38
CA LEU A 106 -24.17 -12.83 -16.79
C LEU A 106 -25.65 -13.13 -17.03
N PRO A 107 -26.06 -13.47 -18.25
CA PRO A 107 -27.40 -13.97 -18.46
C PRO A 107 -27.55 -15.19 -17.56
N GLU A 108 -28.41 -15.09 -16.54
CA GLU A 108 -28.89 -16.25 -15.82
C GLU A 108 -29.50 -17.16 -16.87
N THR A 109 -28.75 -18.19 -17.25
CA THR A 109 -29.28 -19.22 -18.14
C THR A 109 -30.42 -19.83 -17.36
N PRO A 110 -31.69 -19.70 -17.80
CA PRO A 110 -32.80 -20.33 -17.11
C PRO A 110 -32.48 -21.83 -17.13
N ALA A 111 -32.33 -22.41 -15.94
CA ALA A 111 -32.22 -23.85 -15.80
C ALA A 111 -33.39 -24.46 -16.56
N ALA A 112 -33.09 -25.00 -17.75
CA ALA A 112 -34.06 -25.64 -18.59
C ALA A 112 -34.63 -26.81 -17.79
N THR A 113 -35.90 -26.67 -17.46
CA THR A 113 -36.86 -27.71 -17.12
C THR A 113 -36.42 -29.10 -17.57
N ARG A 114 -36.19 -29.99 -16.60
CA ARG A 114 -36.61 -31.41 -16.60
C ARG A 114 -36.48 -32.02 -15.21
#